data_AF-A0A3A5IB86-F1
#
_entry.id   AF-A0A3A5IB86-F1
#
_cell.length_a   1.000
_cell.length_b   1.000
_cell.length_c   1.000
_cell.angle_alpha   90.00
_cell.angle_beta   90.00
_cell.angle_gamma   90.00
#
_symmetry.space_group_name_H-M   'P 1'
#
loop_
_entity.id
_entity.type
_entity.pdbx_description
1 polymer ?
#
loop_
_entity_poly.entity_id
_entity_poly.type
_entity_poly.pdbx_seq_one_letter_code
_entity_poly.pdbx_strand_id
1 'polypeptide(L)'
;MKKDRIKLVEQLKHPLFFPNEGVGELPVGASLSSAPFFIYELSGTEQPWLSEEKGLPLIKAEWPRLKEQLERKFQQRDREVHNEAKAMIALFLMNLFWSNGQPVQLHDWKQRIRELSIKPVNVEERLEFIFKRPYSYHSYMQVSELMIEQEKQTAKYLAIKKKNKKDGL
;
A
#
# COMPACT_ATOMS: atom_id res chain seq x y z
N MET A 1 20.12 27.23 7.19
CA MET A 1 19.19 26.34 7.91
C MET A 1 19.56 24.90 7.59
N LYS A 2 19.91 24.10 8.61
CA LYS A 2 20.04 22.64 8.43
C LYS A 2 18.61 22.12 8.26
N LYS A 3 18.30 21.59 7.08
CA LYS A 3 17.01 20.97 6.80
C LYS A 3 17.01 19.59 7.46
N ASP A 4 16.14 19.39 8.44
CA ASP A 4 16.02 18.10 9.13
C ASP A 4 15.49 17.07 8.13
N ARG A 5 16.36 16.13 7.75
CA ARG A 5 15.99 15.01 6.87
C ARG A 5 15.21 13.99 7.68
N ILE A 6 14.10 13.49 7.14
CA ILE A 6 13.40 12.36 7.75
C ILE A 6 14.28 11.12 7.59
N LYS A 7 14.70 10.55 8.72
CA LYS A 7 15.45 9.30 8.72
C LYS A 7 14.50 8.18 8.30
N LEU A 8 14.87 7.44 7.24
CA LEU A 8 14.09 6.29 6.79
C LEU A 8 14.04 5.24 7.91
N VAL A 9 12.82 4.90 8.35
CA VAL A 9 12.60 3.84 9.32
C VAL A 9 12.95 2.48 8.73
N GLU A 10 13.54 1.58 9.53
CA GLU A 10 14.06 0.28 9.05
C GLU A 10 13.00 -0.50 8.27
N GLN A 11 11.77 -0.52 8.79
CA GLN A 11 10.64 -1.23 8.20
C GLN A 11 10.30 -0.79 6.77
N LEU A 12 10.64 0.44 6.35
CA LEU A 12 10.34 0.94 5.01
C LEU A 12 11.50 0.77 4.02
N LYS A 13 12.65 0.20 4.42
CA LYS A 13 13.76 -0.01 3.49
C LYS A 13 13.37 -0.97 2.36
N HIS A 14 13.31 -0.44 1.15
CA HIS A 14 13.05 -1.22 -0.06
C HIS A 14 13.52 -0.48 -1.32
N PRO A 15 14.29 -1.14 -2.21
CA PRO A 15 14.93 -0.47 -3.36
C PRO A 15 13.95 0.14 -4.36
N LEU A 16 12.72 -0.41 -4.46
CA LEU A 16 11.69 0.15 -5.35
C LEU A 16 11.25 1.56 -4.95
N PHE A 17 11.12 1.81 -3.64
CA PHE A 17 10.51 3.02 -3.08
C PHE A 17 11.56 4.00 -2.57
N PHE A 18 12.59 3.49 -1.89
CA PHE A 18 13.65 4.26 -1.27
C PHE A 18 15.01 3.69 -1.69
N PRO A 19 15.46 3.94 -2.94
CA PRO A 19 16.75 3.46 -3.43
C PRO A 19 17.94 4.13 -2.75
N ASN A 20 17.73 5.33 -2.18
CA ASN A 20 18.73 6.08 -1.44
C ASN A 20 18.34 6.07 0.05
N GLU A 21 19.31 5.88 0.94
CA GLU A 21 19.08 5.89 2.39
C GLU A 21 18.70 7.29 2.88
N GLY A 22 17.40 7.58 2.86
CA GLY A 22 16.84 8.83 3.40
C GLY A 22 15.64 9.33 2.61
N VAL A 23 14.72 9.97 3.33
CA VAL A 23 13.61 10.71 2.73
C VAL A 23 13.89 12.20 2.96
N GLY A 24 13.56 13.02 1.95
CA GLY A 24 13.59 14.47 2.10
C GLY A 24 12.50 14.97 3.05
N GLU A 25 11.97 16.15 2.77
CA GLU A 25 10.79 16.67 3.48
C GLU A 25 9.52 16.03 2.90
N LEU A 26 8.50 15.80 3.75
CA LEU A 26 7.17 15.46 3.27
C LEU A 26 6.54 16.71 2.64
N PRO A 27 6.04 16.65 1.40
CA PRO A 27 5.35 17.76 0.79
C PRO A 27 4.11 18.18 1.59
N VAL A 28 3.84 19.47 1.66
CA VAL A 28 2.56 19.97 2.18
C VAL A 28 1.43 19.45 1.28
N GLY A 29 0.44 18.79 1.87
CA GLY A 29 -0.65 18.17 1.10
C GLY A 29 -0.26 16.86 0.40
N ALA A 30 0.77 16.14 0.89
CA ALA A 30 1.12 14.84 0.36
C ALA A 30 -0.08 13.87 0.36
N SER A 31 -0.24 13.13 -0.73
CA SER A 31 -1.27 12.10 -0.88
C SER A 31 -0.68 10.69 -0.74
N LEU A 32 -1.54 9.70 -0.50
CA LEU A 32 -1.12 8.29 -0.45
C LEU A 32 -0.52 7.78 -1.77
N SER A 33 -0.89 8.42 -2.87
CA SER A 33 -0.52 8.04 -4.23
C SER A 33 0.65 8.87 -4.80
N SER A 34 1.31 9.68 -3.96
CA SER A 34 2.43 10.54 -4.37
C SER A 34 3.71 10.18 -3.61
N ALA A 35 4.86 10.35 -4.27
CA ALA A 35 6.15 10.22 -3.60
C ALA A 35 6.41 11.43 -2.68
N PRO A 36 7.05 11.25 -1.51
CA PRO A 36 7.45 9.97 -0.93
C PRO A 36 6.24 9.16 -0.43
N PHE A 37 6.17 7.88 -0.80
CA PHE A 37 5.07 6.99 -0.42
C PHE A 37 5.13 6.64 1.08
N PHE A 38 4.04 6.08 1.63
CA PHE A 38 3.95 5.69 3.05
C PHE A 38 4.05 6.90 4.00
N ILE A 39 3.34 7.98 3.67
CA ILE A 39 3.44 9.28 4.37
C ILE A 39 3.13 9.17 5.87
N TYR A 40 2.25 8.25 6.27
CA TYR A 40 1.88 8.04 7.67
C TYR A 40 2.96 7.29 8.45
N GLU A 41 3.56 6.28 7.83
CA GLU A 41 4.72 5.58 8.39
C GLU A 41 5.96 6.49 8.47
N LEU A 42 6.11 7.41 7.52
CA LEU A 42 7.22 8.38 7.50
C LEU A 42 7.04 9.53 8.49
N SER A 43 5.82 10.06 8.63
CA SER A 43 5.57 11.18 9.54
C SER A 43 5.52 10.73 11.00
N GLY A 44 4.99 9.52 11.26
CA GLY A 44 4.75 9.01 12.61
C GLY A 44 3.68 9.78 13.40
N THR A 45 3.03 10.78 12.80
CA THR A 45 2.07 11.67 13.48
C THR A 45 0.69 11.07 13.61
N GLU A 46 0.29 10.28 12.61
CA GLU A 46 -1.00 9.60 12.56
C GLU A 46 -0.79 8.13 12.22
N GLN A 47 -1.66 7.27 12.77
CA GLN A 47 -1.56 5.82 12.64
C GLN A 47 -2.88 5.25 12.11
N PRO A 48 -3.20 5.47 10.82
CA PRO A 48 -4.48 5.06 10.22
C PRO A 48 -4.74 3.56 10.30
N TRP A 49 -3.68 2.74 10.40
CA TRP A 49 -3.81 1.29 10.60
C TRP A 49 -4.40 0.90 11.95
N LEU A 50 -4.36 1.74 12.99
CA LEU A 50 -4.97 1.39 14.28
C LEU A 50 -6.51 1.32 14.25
N SER A 51 -7.13 1.87 13.21
CA SER A 51 -8.57 1.73 12.99
C SER A 51 -8.87 1.59 11.51
N GLU A 52 -9.44 0.43 11.15
CA GLU A 52 -9.93 0.14 9.80
C GLU A 52 -10.90 1.24 9.29
N GLU A 53 -11.67 1.85 10.19
CA GLU A 53 -12.61 2.94 9.89
C GLU A 53 -11.92 4.27 9.56
N LYS A 54 -10.62 4.40 9.86
CA LYS A 54 -9.80 5.57 9.53
C LYS A 54 -8.97 5.35 8.28
N GLY A 55 -8.23 4.24 8.20
CA GLY A 55 -7.26 4.02 7.12
C GLY A 55 -7.88 3.59 5.78
N LEU A 56 -8.80 2.62 5.80
CA LEU A 56 -9.34 2.04 4.57
C LEU A 56 -10.16 3.05 3.72
N PRO A 57 -10.92 3.98 4.30
CA PRO A 57 -11.58 5.03 3.52
C PRO A 57 -10.61 5.92 2.72
N LEU A 58 -9.42 6.21 3.26
CA LEU A 58 -8.40 7.02 2.57
C LEU A 58 -7.92 6.30 1.31
N ILE A 59 -7.67 4.99 1.42
CA ILE A 59 -7.27 4.13 0.30
C ILE A 59 -8.37 4.06 -0.75
N LYS A 60 -9.62 3.87 -0.31
CA LYS A 60 -10.79 3.78 -1.19
C LYS A 60 -11.03 5.08 -1.97
N ALA A 61 -10.68 6.23 -1.41
CA ALA A 61 -10.78 7.51 -2.09
C ALA A 61 -9.71 7.68 -3.19
N GLU A 62 -8.48 7.20 -2.96
CA GLU A 62 -7.35 7.37 -3.88
C GLU A 62 -7.33 6.34 -5.02
N TRP A 63 -7.72 5.09 -4.73
CA TRP A 63 -7.58 3.98 -5.67
C TRP A 63 -8.26 4.18 -7.03
N PRO A 64 -9.53 4.63 -7.12
CA PRO A 64 -10.21 4.75 -8.41
C PRO A 64 -9.51 5.72 -9.37
N ARG A 65 -9.08 6.88 -8.86
CA ARG A 65 -8.38 7.90 -9.63
C ARG A 65 -7.04 7.37 -10.15
N LEU A 66 -6.27 6.73 -9.29
CA LEU A 66 -4.97 6.17 -9.66
C LEU A 66 -5.11 5.03 -10.69
N LYS A 67 -6.08 4.14 -10.50
CA LYS A 67 -6.36 3.04 -11.41
C LYS A 67 -6.72 3.56 -12.81
N GLU A 68 -7.62 4.55 -12.88
CA GLU A 68 -8.02 5.16 -14.17
C GLU A 68 -6.83 5.83 -14.87
N GLN A 69 -6.01 6.60 -14.12
CA GLN A 69 -4.82 7.25 -14.65
C GLN A 69 -3.85 6.24 -15.26
N LEU A 70 -3.61 5.12 -14.56
CA LEU A 70 -2.67 4.11 -15.01
C LEU A 70 -3.18 3.32 -16.21
N GLU A 71 -4.48 2.98 -16.22
CA GLU A 71 -5.14 2.31 -17.34
C GLU A 71 -4.98 3.15 -18.63
N ARG A 72 -5.24 4.46 -18.55
CA ARG A 72 -5.04 5.38 -19.68
C ARG A 72 -3.59 5.39 -20.17
N LYS A 73 -2.61 5.45 -19.26
CA LYS A 73 -1.18 5.43 -19.61
C LYS A 73 -0.77 4.13 -20.32
N PHE A 74 -1.24 2.99 -19.84
CA PHE A 74 -0.96 1.71 -20.50
C PHE A 74 -1.61 1.61 -21.89
N GLN A 75 -2.84 2.08 -22.04
CA GLN A 75 -3.52 2.13 -23.35
C GLN A 75 -2.77 3.03 -24.35
N GLN A 76 -2.22 4.15 -23.88
CA GLN A 76 -1.44 5.09 -24.68
C GLN A 76 0.01 4.64 -24.91
N ARG A 77 0.43 3.50 -24.33
CA ARG A 77 1.83 3.02 -24.33
C ARG A 77 2.81 4.08 -23.82
N ASP A 78 2.35 4.87 -22.85
CA ASP A 78 3.16 5.89 -22.21
C ASP A 78 4.36 5.24 -21.50
N ARG A 79 5.55 5.80 -21.72
CA ARG A 79 6.81 5.33 -21.12
C ARG A 79 7.00 5.87 -19.69
N GLU A 80 6.23 6.88 -19.30
CA GLU A 80 6.32 7.57 -18.01
C GLU A 80 5.33 7.01 -16.98
N VAL A 81 5.22 5.69 -16.85
CA VAL A 81 4.28 5.02 -15.92
C VAL A 81 4.89 4.78 -14.52
N HIS A 82 6.15 5.13 -14.32
CA HIS A 82 6.96 4.66 -13.18
C HIS A 82 6.40 5.12 -11.82
N ASN A 83 5.99 6.39 -11.71
CA ASN A 83 5.51 6.92 -10.43
C ASN A 83 4.14 6.36 -10.07
N GLU A 84 3.22 6.29 -11.01
CA GLU A 84 1.89 5.73 -10.79
C GLU A 84 1.93 4.22 -10.55
N ALA A 85 2.84 3.50 -11.22
CA ALA A 85 3.09 2.08 -10.96
C ALA A 85 3.65 1.85 -9.54
N LYS A 86 4.53 2.72 -9.04
CA LYS A 86 4.94 2.65 -7.63
C LYS A 86 3.78 3.00 -6.71
N ALA A 87 3.00 4.03 -7.03
CA ALA A 87 1.86 4.46 -6.24
C ALA A 87 0.84 3.34 -6.05
N MET A 88 0.52 2.58 -7.11
CA MET A 88 -0.47 1.50 -7.01
C MET A 88 0.02 0.35 -6.14
N ILE A 89 1.33 0.03 -6.21
CA ILE A 89 1.94 -1.01 -5.37
C ILE A 89 1.96 -0.55 -3.92
N ALA A 90 2.34 0.71 -3.67
CA ALA A 90 2.32 1.29 -2.33
C ALA A 90 0.90 1.30 -1.75
N LEU A 91 -0.10 1.67 -2.53
CA LEU A 91 -1.49 1.72 -2.11
C LEU A 91 -2.05 0.33 -1.78
N PHE A 92 -1.68 -0.70 -2.56
CA PHE A 92 -2.00 -2.08 -2.23
C PHE A 92 -1.33 -2.55 -0.93
N LEU A 93 -0.04 -2.23 -0.73
CA LEU A 93 0.67 -2.60 0.50
C LEU A 93 0.03 -1.91 1.73
N MET A 94 -0.34 -0.64 1.62
CA MET A 94 -1.10 0.04 2.67
C MET A 94 -2.45 -0.66 2.92
N ASN A 95 -3.19 -1.05 1.88
CA ASN A 95 -4.46 -1.76 2.04
C ASN A 95 -4.29 -3.10 2.77
N LEU A 96 -3.27 -3.87 2.37
CA LEU A 96 -2.93 -5.15 2.95
C LEU A 96 -2.57 -5.01 4.44
N PHE A 97 -1.58 -4.18 4.78
CA PHE A 97 -1.12 -4.05 6.17
C PHE A 97 -2.14 -3.34 7.07
N TRP A 98 -2.75 -2.25 6.60
CA TRP A 98 -3.67 -1.47 7.42
C TRP A 98 -4.97 -2.22 7.73
N SER A 99 -5.46 -3.07 6.81
CA SER A 99 -6.59 -3.97 7.10
C SER A 99 -6.29 -4.98 8.21
N ASN A 100 -5.01 -5.30 8.43
CA ASN A 100 -4.54 -6.18 9.51
C ASN A 100 -4.16 -5.40 10.78
N GLY A 101 -4.42 -4.09 10.85
CA GLY A 101 -4.11 -3.30 12.03
C GLY A 101 -2.64 -2.88 12.17
N GLN A 102 -1.83 -3.02 11.12
CA GLN A 102 -0.38 -2.84 11.17
C GLN A 102 0.11 -1.79 10.16
N PRO A 103 1.21 -1.06 10.45
CA PRO A 103 1.86 -0.21 9.46
C PRO A 103 2.51 -1.05 8.36
N VAL A 104 2.80 -0.44 7.20
CA VAL A 104 3.51 -1.15 6.14
C VAL A 104 4.91 -1.61 6.58
N GLN A 105 5.22 -2.88 6.29
CA GLN A 105 6.52 -3.51 6.55
C GLN A 105 7.12 -4.03 5.23
N LEU A 106 8.12 -3.33 4.70
CA LEU A 106 8.82 -3.66 3.46
C LEU A 106 10.13 -4.43 3.70
N HIS A 107 10.80 -4.17 4.81
CA HIS A 107 11.91 -5.00 5.26
C HIS A 107 11.38 -6.38 5.67
N ASP A 108 12.00 -7.44 5.16
CA ASP A 108 11.54 -8.84 5.32
C ASP A 108 10.05 -9.05 4.99
N TRP A 109 9.56 -8.33 3.98
CA TRP A 109 8.13 -8.31 3.64
C TRP A 109 7.49 -9.70 3.48
N LYS A 110 8.23 -10.70 2.97
CA LYS A 110 7.72 -12.07 2.80
C LYS A 110 7.30 -12.68 4.13
N GLN A 111 8.15 -12.57 5.15
CA GLN A 111 7.84 -13.07 6.49
C GLN A 111 6.66 -12.29 7.09
N ARG A 112 6.67 -10.97 6.95
CA ARG A 112 5.60 -10.11 7.49
C ARG A 112 4.24 -10.44 6.88
N ILE A 113 4.19 -10.68 5.57
CA ILE A 113 2.95 -11.07 4.89
C ILE A 113 2.48 -12.47 5.31
N ARG A 114 3.37 -13.41 5.63
CA ARG A 114 2.98 -14.73 6.18
C ARG A 114 2.22 -14.61 7.50
N GLU A 115 2.60 -13.66 8.33
CA GLU A 115 2.00 -13.41 9.64
C GLU A 115 0.62 -12.72 9.55
N LEU A 116 0.28 -12.12 8.40
CA LEU A 116 -1.03 -11.47 8.21
C LEU A 116 -2.18 -12.47 8.15
N SER A 117 -3.27 -12.14 8.81
CA SER A 117 -4.50 -12.94 8.85
C SER A 117 -5.43 -12.65 7.67
N ILE A 118 -5.49 -11.39 7.24
CA ILE A 118 -6.38 -10.91 6.18
C ILE A 118 -5.53 -10.65 4.95
N LYS A 119 -5.45 -11.62 4.04
CA LYS A 119 -4.63 -11.51 2.84
C LYS A 119 -5.20 -12.31 1.65
N PRO A 120 -4.86 -11.92 0.41
CA PRO A 120 -5.22 -12.69 -0.78
C PRO A 120 -4.47 -14.03 -0.80
N VAL A 121 -4.98 -14.98 -1.60
CA VAL A 121 -4.30 -16.27 -1.82
C VAL A 121 -3.07 -16.02 -2.69
N ASN A 122 -1.95 -16.68 -2.38
CA ASN A 122 -0.68 -16.57 -3.13
C ASN A 122 -0.15 -15.13 -3.27
N VAL A 123 -0.46 -14.26 -2.30
CA VAL A 123 -0.03 -12.85 -2.33
C VAL A 123 1.49 -12.70 -2.38
N GLU A 124 2.24 -13.64 -1.79
CA GLU A 124 3.70 -13.62 -1.79
C GLU A 124 4.27 -13.80 -3.20
N GLU A 125 3.82 -14.81 -3.93
CA GLU A 125 4.28 -15.10 -5.30
C GLU A 125 3.92 -13.97 -6.25
N ARG A 126 2.71 -13.41 -6.09
CA ARG A 126 2.24 -12.30 -6.92
C ARG A 126 3.03 -11.03 -6.65
N LEU A 127 3.30 -10.69 -5.38
CA LEU A 127 4.14 -9.55 -5.03
C LEU A 127 5.59 -9.73 -5.47
N GLU A 128 6.13 -10.95 -5.40
CA GLU A 128 7.46 -11.23 -5.92
C GLU A 128 7.55 -10.95 -7.43
N PHE A 129 6.55 -11.36 -8.21
CA PHE A 129 6.47 -11.01 -9.63
C PHE A 129 6.36 -9.48 -9.84
N ILE A 130 5.46 -8.83 -9.09
CA ILE A 130 5.22 -7.38 -9.17
C ILE A 130 6.51 -6.60 -8.86
N PHE A 131 7.25 -6.93 -7.81
CA PHE A 131 8.49 -6.25 -7.47
C PHE A 131 9.61 -6.48 -8.49
N LYS A 132 9.62 -7.63 -9.18
CA LYS A 132 10.57 -7.88 -10.28
C LYS A 132 10.24 -7.08 -11.54
N ARG A 133 8.96 -6.76 -11.79
CA ARG A 133 8.50 -6.10 -13.02
C ARG A 133 7.50 -4.96 -12.77
N PRO A 134 7.78 -4.02 -11.86
CA PRO A 134 6.78 -3.10 -11.29
C PRO A 134 6.12 -2.20 -12.33
N TYR A 135 6.80 -1.92 -13.44
CA TYR A 135 6.35 -1.00 -14.49
C TYR A 135 5.64 -1.70 -15.66
N SER A 136 5.37 -3.01 -15.54
CA SER A 136 4.72 -3.79 -16.59
C SER A 136 3.19 -3.77 -16.49
N TYR A 137 2.50 -3.89 -17.63
CA TYR A 137 1.05 -4.04 -17.67
C TYR A 137 0.58 -5.26 -16.87
N HIS A 138 1.33 -6.37 -16.92
CA HIS A 138 1.02 -7.55 -16.12
C HIS A 138 1.07 -7.27 -14.62
N SER A 139 2.04 -6.48 -14.14
CA SER A 139 2.07 -6.09 -12.72
C SER A 139 0.89 -5.19 -12.37
N TYR A 140 0.46 -4.32 -13.29
CA TYR A 140 -0.75 -3.53 -13.11
C TYR A 140 -1.99 -4.40 -12.91
N MET A 141 -2.20 -5.37 -13.79
CA MET A 141 -3.32 -6.31 -13.70
C MET A 141 -3.28 -7.11 -12.39
N GLN A 142 -2.09 -7.60 -12.01
CA GLN A 142 -1.91 -8.37 -10.78
C GLN A 142 -2.27 -7.58 -9.53
N VAL A 143 -1.82 -6.33 -9.40
CA VAL A 143 -2.19 -5.49 -8.24
C VAL A 143 -3.68 -5.14 -8.28
N SER A 144 -4.27 -4.91 -9.45
CA SER A 144 -5.70 -4.59 -9.56
C SER A 144 -6.58 -5.74 -9.07
N GLU A 145 -6.21 -6.97 -9.41
CA GLU A 145 -6.86 -8.18 -8.90
C GLU A 145 -6.60 -8.36 -7.40
N LEU A 146 -5.37 -8.18 -6.94
CA LEU A 146 -5.02 -8.24 -5.51
C LEU A 146 -5.82 -7.22 -4.68
N MET A 147 -6.07 -6.01 -5.20
CA MET A 147 -6.93 -5.02 -4.54
C MET A 147 -8.35 -5.53 -4.35
N ILE A 148 -8.96 -6.11 -5.39
CA ILE A 148 -10.31 -6.69 -5.33
C ILE A 148 -10.36 -7.87 -4.34
N GLU A 149 -9.35 -8.75 -4.38
CA GLU A 149 -9.25 -9.88 -3.47
C GLU A 149 -9.10 -9.41 -2.02
N GLN A 150 -8.26 -8.41 -1.76
CA GLN A 150 -8.07 -7.86 -0.41
C GLN A 150 -9.34 -7.21 0.11
N GLU A 151 -10.06 -6.44 -0.71
CA GLU A 151 -11.36 -5.87 -0.33
C GLU A 151 -12.36 -6.96 0.09
N LYS A 152 -12.41 -8.08 -0.64
CA LYS A 152 -13.26 -9.24 -0.29
C LYS A 152 -12.85 -9.86 1.05
N GLN A 153 -11.55 -10.07 1.29
CA GLN A 153 -11.06 -10.64 2.54
C GLN A 153 -11.35 -9.74 3.74
N THR A 154 -11.11 -8.44 3.59
CA THR A 154 -11.40 -7.44 4.62
C THR A 154 -12.90 -7.35 4.91
N ALA A 155 -13.76 -7.33 3.89
CA ALA A 155 -15.21 -7.31 4.07
C ALA A 155 -15.72 -8.56 4.81
N LYS A 156 -15.20 -9.74 4.46
CA LYS A 156 -15.51 -11.00 5.16
C LYS A 156 -15.10 -10.94 6.63
N TYR A 157 -13.88 -10.50 6.92
CA TYR A 157 -13.39 -10.35 8.29
C TYR A 157 -14.24 -9.40 9.12
N LEU A 158 -14.56 -8.21 8.57
CA LEU A 158 -15.40 -7.21 9.22
C LEU A 158 -16.81 -7.73 9.52
N ALA A 159 -17.42 -8.49 8.61
CA ALA A 159 -18.73 -9.09 8.83
C ALA A 159 -18.71 -10.09 10.00
N ILE A 160 -17.69 -10.96 10.06
CA ILE A 160 -17.52 -11.93 11.16
C ILE A 160 -17.27 -11.20 12.48
N LYS A 161 -16.38 -10.20 12.50
CA LYS A 161 -16.06 -9.38 13.68
C LYS A 161 -17.31 -8.67 14.22
N LYS A 162 -18.16 -8.13 13.35
CA LYS A 162 -19.43 -7.49 13.74
C LYS A 162 -20.43 -8.48 14.32
N LYS A 163 -20.51 -9.70 13.77
CA LYS A 163 -21.37 -10.76 14.31
C LYS A 163 -20.92 -11.19 15.70
N ASN A 164 -19.63 -11.46 15.88
CA ASN A 164 -19.08 -11.89 17.18
C ASN A 164 -19.24 -10.83 18.27
N LYS A 165 -19.21 -9.53 17.92
CA LYS A 165 -19.51 -8.45 18.87
C LYS A 165 -20.98 -8.42 19.29
N LYS A 166 -21.91 -8.82 18.42
CA LYS A 166 -23.34 -8.87 18.74
C LYS A 166 -23.72 -10.11 19.56
N ASP A 167 -23.05 -11.23 19.33
CA ASP A 167 -23.31 -12.50 20.02
C ASP A 167 -22.64 -12.57 21.42
N GLY A 168 -21.73 -11.63 21.73
CA GLY A 168 -21.03 -11.52 23.04
C GLY A 168 -21.52 -10.39 23.95
N LEU A 169 -22.66 -9.77 23.61
CA LEU A 169 -23.42 -8.81 24.43
C LEU A 169 -24.74 -9.47 24.86
#